data_AF-A0A0S6X4R0-F1
#
_entry.id   AF-A0A0S6X4R0-F1
#
_cell.length_a   1.000
_cell.length_b   1.000
_cell.length_c   1.000
_cell.angle_alpha   90.00
_cell.angle_beta   90.00
_cell.angle_gamma   90.00
#
_symmetry.space_group_name_H-M   'P 1'
#
loop_
_entity.id
_entity.type
_entity.pdbx_description
1 polymer ?
#
loop_
_entity_poly.entity_id
_entity_poly.type
_entity_poly.pdbx_seq_one_letter_code
_entity_poly.pdbx_strand_id
1 'polypeptide(L)'
;MNAQTKIEAAAVPAVYGKIAAVQADIAREGISKERQNSFDRYNFRGIDDVYNALSPILAKHGLNILPRIIERDCQERQSKKGDAMFYVTVTAEFDLIAAEDGSKHTIRTYGEAMDRADKATNKAMSAAYKYAAFMAFAIPTDGDNDADSDTPQVEPRQSRSTGMPDDAFAKLGNLLRATNTTPAVICDHYKVKDLRRLNGKQHAEIVERLEQRLAAMAKEDTNRAGQSDGSDFNDIDPADLPF
;
A
#
# COMPACT_ATOMS: atom_id res chain seq x y z
N MET A 1 -30.36 47.83 -35.12
CA MET A 1 -30.96 47.15 -33.95
C MET A 1 -29.87 46.33 -33.30
N ASN A 2 -29.35 46.78 -32.16
CA ASN A 2 -28.36 46.01 -31.39
C ASN A 2 -29.12 45.20 -30.35
N ALA A 3 -29.35 43.91 -30.63
CA ALA A 3 -29.86 42.99 -29.62
C ALA A 3 -28.72 42.70 -28.63
N GLN A 4 -28.75 43.36 -27.48
CA GLN A 4 -27.94 42.97 -26.33
C GLN A 4 -28.54 41.69 -25.76
N THR A 5 -27.93 40.54 -26.08
CA THR A 5 -28.24 39.28 -25.40
C THR A 5 -27.80 39.42 -23.95
N LYS A 6 -28.76 39.58 -23.03
CA LYS A 6 -28.49 39.46 -21.58
C LYS A 6 -27.99 38.04 -21.33
N ILE A 7 -26.73 37.91 -20.92
CA ILE A 7 -26.22 36.66 -20.36
C ILE A 7 -26.82 36.60 -18.95
N GLU A 8 -27.89 35.82 -18.76
CA GLU A 8 -28.39 35.50 -17.43
C GLU A 8 -27.31 34.68 -16.71
N ALA A 9 -26.91 35.12 -15.52
CA ALA A 9 -26.02 34.35 -14.67
C ALA A 9 -26.68 33.01 -14.37
N ALA A 10 -25.99 31.90 -14.67
CA ALA A 10 -26.50 30.56 -14.38
C ALA A 10 -26.88 30.47 -12.90
N ALA A 11 -28.12 30.05 -12.61
CA ALA A 11 -28.59 29.85 -11.25
C ALA A 11 -27.66 28.87 -10.53
N VAL A 12 -27.34 29.16 -9.26
CA VAL A 12 -26.53 28.26 -8.44
C VAL A 12 -27.26 26.93 -8.30
N PRO A 13 -26.63 25.78 -8.62
CA PRO A 13 -27.28 24.47 -8.53
C PRO A 13 -27.81 24.21 -7.11
N ALA A 14 -29.07 23.78 -6.98
CA ALA A 14 -29.72 23.66 -5.66
C ALA A 14 -28.98 22.69 -4.71
N VAL A 15 -28.28 21.68 -5.27
CA VAL A 15 -27.50 20.69 -4.51
C VAL A 15 -26.54 21.32 -3.51
N TYR A 16 -25.87 22.42 -3.84
CA TYR A 16 -24.92 23.04 -2.91
C TYR A 16 -25.63 23.73 -1.74
N GLY A 17 -26.81 24.32 -1.99
CA GLY A 17 -27.67 24.83 -0.93
C GLY A 17 -28.18 23.72 -0.01
N LYS A 18 -28.56 22.57 -0.58
CA LYS A 18 -28.99 21.40 0.21
C LYS A 18 -27.85 20.79 1.04
N ILE A 19 -26.64 20.67 0.48
CA ILE A 19 -25.46 20.19 1.20
C ILE A 19 -25.18 21.08 2.42
N ALA A 20 -25.18 22.39 2.24
CA ALA A 20 -24.97 23.34 3.33
C ALA A 20 -26.06 23.24 4.41
N ALA A 21 -27.32 23.04 4.01
CA ALA A 21 -28.45 22.89 4.94
C ALA A 21 -28.36 21.58 5.76
N VAL A 22 -27.98 20.47 5.11
CA VAL A 22 -27.73 19.19 5.79
C VAL A 22 -26.57 19.32 6.77
N GLN A 23 -25.46 19.93 6.35
CA GLN A 23 -24.32 20.21 7.22
C GLN A 23 -24.72 21.03 8.45
N ALA A 24 -25.53 22.07 8.28
CA ALA A 24 -25.96 22.93 9.39
C ALA A 24 -26.80 22.18 10.43
N ASP A 25 -27.62 21.22 10.01
CA ASP A 25 -28.45 20.42 10.92
C ASP A 25 -27.62 19.31 11.60
N ILE A 26 -26.83 18.54 10.84
CA ILE A 26 -26.02 17.45 11.42
C ILE A 26 -24.93 17.98 12.36
N ALA A 27 -24.42 19.20 12.14
CA ALA A 27 -23.47 19.83 13.05
C ALA A 27 -24.08 20.18 14.43
N ARG A 28 -25.41 20.31 14.54
CA ARG A 28 -26.11 20.53 15.82
C ARG A 28 -26.39 19.24 16.55
N GLU A 29 -26.75 18.18 15.81
CA GLU A 29 -27.11 16.89 16.40
C GLU A 29 -25.88 16.02 16.71
N GLY A 30 -24.85 16.08 15.86
CA GLY A 30 -23.69 15.21 15.93
C GLY A 30 -24.04 13.74 15.65
N ILE A 31 -23.05 12.86 15.86
CA ILE A 31 -23.25 11.40 15.82
C ILE A 31 -22.56 10.82 17.06
N SER A 32 -23.28 10.10 17.93
CA SER A 32 -22.70 9.54 19.17
C SER A 32 -21.72 8.38 18.87
N LYS A 33 -20.73 8.15 19.76
CA LYS A 33 -19.76 7.03 19.69
C LYS A 33 -20.12 5.93 20.70
N GLU A 34 -21.24 5.24 20.53
CA GLU A 34 -21.70 4.26 21.52
C GLU A 34 -21.16 2.83 21.32
N ARG A 35 -20.55 2.52 20.17
CA ARG A 35 -20.09 1.15 19.86
C ARG A 35 -18.61 0.96 20.10
N GLN A 36 -18.24 -0.17 20.69
CA GLN A 36 -16.86 -0.61 20.90
C GLN A 36 -16.57 -1.87 20.08
N ASN A 37 -15.41 -1.91 19.42
CA ASN A 37 -14.91 -3.13 18.78
C ASN A 37 -14.37 -4.06 19.87
N SER A 38 -14.84 -5.31 19.94
CA SER A 38 -14.43 -6.26 20.99
C SER A 38 -13.02 -6.85 20.79
N PHE A 39 -12.47 -6.79 19.57
CA PHE A 39 -11.15 -7.36 19.24
C PHE A 39 -10.03 -6.38 19.60
N ASP A 40 -10.11 -5.13 19.11
CA ASP A 40 -9.10 -4.09 19.30
C ASP A 40 -9.52 -3.02 20.34
N ARG A 41 -10.68 -3.19 20.99
CA ARG A 41 -11.20 -2.35 22.09
C ARG A 41 -11.35 -0.85 21.81
N TYR A 42 -11.31 -0.39 20.55
CA TYR A 42 -11.57 1.00 20.18
C TYR A 42 -13.07 1.29 19.96
N ASN A 43 -13.48 2.54 20.23
CA ASN A 43 -14.83 3.01 19.98
C ASN A 43 -15.00 3.48 18.52
N PHE A 44 -16.09 3.09 17.87
CA PHE A 44 -16.35 3.41 16.47
C PHE A 44 -17.80 3.82 16.23
N ARG A 45 -18.01 4.62 15.18
CA ARG A 45 -19.35 4.88 14.63
C ARG A 45 -19.67 3.80 13.60
N GLY A 46 -20.72 3.04 13.89
CA GLY A 46 -21.28 2.07 12.96
C GLY A 46 -21.91 2.78 11.78
N ILE A 47 -22.09 2.06 10.67
CA ILE A 47 -22.81 2.60 9.52
C ILE A 47 -24.27 2.90 9.85
N ASP A 48 -24.89 2.08 10.71
CA ASP A 48 -26.25 2.32 11.21
C ASP A 48 -26.38 3.66 11.95
N ASP A 49 -25.38 4.02 12.76
CA ASP A 49 -25.38 5.27 13.53
C ASP A 49 -25.35 6.47 12.59
N VAL A 50 -24.57 6.36 11.49
CA VAL A 50 -24.52 7.37 10.43
C VAL A 50 -25.84 7.45 9.67
N TYR A 51 -26.45 6.32 9.31
CA TYR A 51 -27.75 6.33 8.63
C TYR A 51 -28.87 6.88 9.51
N ASN A 52 -28.91 6.52 10.79
CA ASN A 52 -29.94 6.98 11.70
C ASN A 52 -29.87 8.50 11.92
N ALA A 53 -28.65 9.06 11.99
CA ALA A 53 -28.46 10.51 12.11
C ALA A 53 -28.77 11.24 10.80
N LEU A 54 -28.29 10.74 9.65
CA LEU A 54 -28.42 11.47 8.38
C LEU A 54 -29.77 11.29 7.70
N SER A 55 -30.39 10.12 7.78
CA SER A 55 -31.64 9.80 7.06
C SER A 55 -32.75 10.85 7.24
N PRO A 56 -33.14 11.25 8.48
CA PRO A 56 -34.19 12.25 8.65
C PRO A 56 -33.79 13.63 8.12
N ILE A 57 -32.52 14.02 8.26
CA ILE A 57 -32.01 15.34 7.80
C ILE A 57 -31.96 15.40 6.27
N LEU A 58 -31.47 14.33 5.63
CA LEU A 58 -31.45 14.19 4.17
C LEU A 58 -32.87 14.26 3.58
N ALA A 59 -33.82 13.54 4.19
CA ALA A 59 -35.22 13.59 3.78
C ALA A 59 -35.83 14.98 3.96
N LYS A 60 -35.57 15.65 5.09
CA LYS A 60 -36.02 17.01 5.38
C LYS A 60 -35.57 18.02 4.32
N HIS A 61 -34.32 17.91 3.85
CA HIS A 61 -33.76 18.85 2.87
C HIS A 61 -33.91 18.39 1.41
N GLY A 62 -34.43 17.19 1.16
CA GLY A 62 -34.58 16.64 -0.19
C GLY A 62 -33.23 16.40 -0.88
N LEU A 63 -32.24 15.88 -0.14
CA LEU A 63 -30.93 15.52 -0.66
C LEU A 63 -30.75 14.00 -0.63
N ASN A 64 -30.49 13.40 -1.78
CA ASN A 64 -30.23 11.96 -1.89
C ASN A 64 -28.72 11.70 -1.99
N ILE A 65 -28.24 10.60 -1.40
CA ILE A 65 -26.87 10.10 -1.58
C ILE A 65 -26.94 8.74 -2.26
N LEU A 66 -26.56 8.67 -3.53
CA LEU A 66 -26.64 7.45 -4.33
C LEU A 66 -25.24 6.86 -4.62
N PRO A 67 -24.92 5.66 -4.12
CA PRO A 67 -23.60 5.07 -4.29
C PRO A 67 -23.41 4.41 -5.67
N ARG A 68 -22.18 4.44 -6.17
CA ARG A 68 -21.69 3.71 -7.34
C ARG A 68 -20.33 3.11 -7.01
N ILE A 69 -20.22 1.78 -6.99
CA ILE A 69 -18.93 1.11 -6.81
C ILE A 69 -18.26 1.00 -8.17
N ILE A 70 -17.14 1.69 -8.33
CA ILE A 70 -16.41 1.81 -9.60
C ILE A 70 -15.43 0.65 -9.76
N GLU A 71 -14.75 0.31 -8.66
CA GLU A 71 -13.73 -0.74 -8.65
C GLU A 71 -13.75 -1.47 -7.31
N ARG A 72 -13.39 -2.76 -7.36
CA ARG A 72 -13.16 -3.58 -6.18
C ARG A 72 -11.90 -4.42 -6.38
N ASP A 73 -10.87 -4.13 -5.60
CA ASP A 73 -9.71 -5.01 -5.44
C ASP A 73 -9.90 -5.91 -4.21
N CYS A 74 -9.53 -7.18 -4.33
CA CYS A 74 -9.66 -8.16 -3.27
C CYS A 74 -8.43 -9.06 -3.22
N GLN A 75 -7.68 -8.95 -2.12
CA GLN A 75 -6.47 -9.72 -1.90
C GLN A 75 -6.70 -10.72 -0.79
N GLU A 76 -6.51 -12.00 -1.09
CA GLU A 76 -6.47 -13.04 -0.08
C GLU A 76 -5.09 -13.08 0.61
N ARG A 77 -5.13 -13.18 1.93
CA ARG A 77 -3.98 -13.32 2.82
C ARG A 77 -4.28 -14.45 3.79
N GLN A 78 -3.23 -15.01 4.40
CA GLN A 78 -3.42 -15.94 5.51
C GLN A 78 -3.03 -15.24 6.82
N SER A 79 -3.86 -15.38 7.83
CA SER A 79 -3.59 -14.95 9.20
C SER A 79 -2.38 -15.68 9.78
N LYS A 80 -1.90 -15.27 10.96
CA LYS A 80 -0.84 -15.98 11.70
C LYS A 80 -1.21 -17.45 12.01
N LYS A 81 -2.50 -17.80 12.02
CA LYS A 81 -3.01 -19.15 12.28
C LYS A 81 -3.30 -19.96 11.00
N GLY A 82 -3.04 -19.39 9.82
CA GLY A 82 -3.30 -20.04 8.52
C GLY A 82 -4.69 -19.75 7.94
N ASP A 83 -5.63 -19.20 8.71
CA ASP A 83 -6.98 -18.87 8.24
C ASP A 83 -6.94 -17.80 7.13
N ALA A 84 -7.83 -17.93 6.13
CA ALA A 84 -8.01 -16.93 5.09
C ALA A 84 -8.49 -15.58 5.67
N MET A 85 -7.89 -14.51 5.15
CA MET A 85 -8.17 -13.11 5.44
C MET A 85 -8.35 -12.41 4.09
N PHE A 86 -9.46 -11.70 3.92
CA PHE A 86 -9.72 -10.93 2.70
C PHE A 86 -9.48 -9.46 2.99
N TYR A 87 -8.56 -8.85 2.24
CA TYR A 87 -8.35 -7.40 2.23
C TYR A 87 -9.03 -6.84 0.98
N VAL A 88 -10.05 -6.01 1.17
CA VAL A 88 -10.84 -5.43 0.09
C VAL A 88 -10.69 -3.93 0.08
N THR A 89 -10.37 -3.39 -1.09
CA THR A 89 -10.40 -1.96 -1.38
C THR A 89 -11.49 -1.71 -2.41
N VAL A 90 -12.40 -0.77 -2.15
CA VAL A 90 -13.39 -0.29 -3.11
C VAL A 90 -13.12 1.16 -3.47
N THR A 91 -13.14 1.47 -4.75
CA THR A 91 -13.27 2.86 -5.23
C THR A 91 -14.76 3.13 -5.39
N ALA A 92 -15.30 4.08 -4.62
CA ALA A 92 -16.72 4.40 -4.61
C ALA A 92 -16.96 5.86 -4.99
N GLU A 93 -18.00 6.07 -5.77
CA GLU A 93 -18.58 7.38 -6.02
C GLU A 93 -19.93 7.49 -5.31
N PHE A 94 -20.25 8.69 -4.82
CA PHE A 94 -21.53 9.01 -4.20
C PHE A 94 -22.07 10.27 -4.86
N ASP A 95 -23.19 10.14 -5.57
CA ASP A 95 -23.89 11.28 -6.14
C ASP A 95 -24.82 11.87 -5.08
N LEU A 96 -24.52 13.09 -4.66
CA LEU A 96 -25.42 13.96 -3.90
C LEU A 96 -26.37 14.61 -4.89
N ILE A 97 -27.67 14.34 -4.79
CA ILE A 97 -28.65 14.80 -5.77
C ILE A 97 -29.76 15.59 -5.06
N ALA A 98 -29.95 16.84 -5.47
CA ALA A 98 -31.11 17.61 -5.04
C ALA A 98 -32.37 17.08 -5.71
N ALA A 99 -33.37 16.69 -4.92
CA ALA A 99 -34.65 16.20 -5.44
C ALA A 99 -35.45 17.29 -6.19
N GLU A 100 -35.14 18.56 -5.92
CA GLU A 100 -35.86 19.72 -6.46
C GLU A 100 -35.57 19.98 -7.94
N ASP A 101 -34.30 19.97 -8.35
CA ASP A 101 -33.88 20.33 -9.72
C ASP A 101 -33.01 19.24 -10.39
N GLY A 102 -32.73 18.13 -9.68
CA GLY A 102 -31.86 17.05 -10.16
C GLY A 102 -30.38 17.43 -10.24
N SER A 103 -30.00 18.63 -9.80
CA SER A 103 -28.59 19.02 -9.74
C SER A 103 -27.81 18.08 -8.82
N LYS A 104 -26.54 17.85 -9.17
CA LYS A 104 -25.73 16.87 -8.46
C LYS A 104 -24.29 17.28 -8.22
N HIS A 105 -23.72 16.74 -7.16
CA HIS A 105 -22.30 16.76 -6.85
C HIS A 105 -21.83 15.33 -6.61
N THR A 106 -20.70 14.93 -7.20
CA THR A 106 -20.17 13.57 -7.05
C THR A 106 -18.96 13.58 -6.15
N ILE A 107 -19.02 12.82 -5.06
CA ILE A 107 -17.87 12.54 -4.21
C ILE A 107 -17.24 11.25 -4.70
N ARG A 108 -15.91 11.21 -4.78
CA ARG A 108 -15.14 9.98 -5.00
C ARG A 108 -14.23 9.73 -3.81
N THR A 109 -14.26 8.51 -3.28
CA THR A 109 -13.44 8.10 -2.15
C THR A 109 -13.15 6.61 -2.20
N TYR A 110 -12.32 6.15 -1.26
CA TYR A 110 -11.97 4.75 -1.07
C TYR A 110 -12.63 4.20 0.19
N GLY A 111 -12.91 2.92 0.16
CA GLY A 111 -13.29 2.14 1.33
C GLY A 111 -12.38 0.93 1.44
N GLU A 112 -11.78 0.75 2.61
CA GLU A 112 -10.85 -0.34 2.85
C GLU A 112 -11.32 -1.15 4.06
N ALA A 113 -11.24 -2.48 3.94
CA ALA A 113 -11.57 -3.35 5.05
C ALA A 113 -10.83 -4.69 4.96
N MET A 114 -10.65 -5.28 6.14
CA MET A 114 -10.12 -6.64 6.30
C MET A 114 -11.10 -7.49 7.10
N ASP A 115 -11.38 -8.72 6.65
CA ASP A 115 -12.27 -9.64 7.36
C ASP A 115 -11.88 -11.12 7.15
N ARG A 116 -12.33 -11.98 8.07
CA ARG A 116 -12.18 -13.43 8.06
C ARG A 116 -13.44 -14.10 7.52
N ALA A 117 -13.93 -13.68 6.36
CA ALA A 117 -15.01 -14.31 5.57
C ALA A 117 -15.50 -13.35 4.46
N ASP A 118 -16.71 -13.59 3.97
CA ASP A 118 -17.47 -12.88 2.94
C ASP A 118 -17.88 -11.44 3.31
N LYS A 119 -17.51 -10.93 4.50
CA LYS A 119 -17.95 -9.61 4.99
C LYS A 119 -17.04 -8.44 4.63
N ALA A 120 -15.85 -8.70 4.09
CA ALA A 120 -14.85 -7.66 3.80
C ALA A 120 -15.38 -6.58 2.84
N THR A 121 -16.12 -6.97 1.79
CA THR A 121 -16.69 -6.01 0.83
C THR A 121 -17.71 -5.08 1.48
N ASN A 122 -18.63 -5.61 2.29
CA ASN A 122 -19.66 -4.79 2.95
C ASN A 122 -19.03 -3.81 3.96
N LYS A 123 -17.97 -4.23 4.64
CA LYS A 123 -17.20 -3.35 5.54
C LYS A 123 -16.49 -2.24 4.77
N ALA A 124 -15.88 -2.57 3.62
CA ALA A 124 -15.21 -1.58 2.76
C ALA A 124 -16.21 -0.55 2.23
N MET A 125 -17.37 -0.99 1.72
CA MET A 125 -18.45 -0.09 1.28
C MET A 125 -18.98 0.80 2.42
N SER A 126 -19.13 0.24 3.62
CA SER A 126 -19.53 1.02 4.80
C SER A 126 -18.48 2.07 5.17
N ALA A 127 -17.19 1.74 5.10
CA ALA A 127 -16.11 2.69 5.33
C ALA A 127 -16.14 3.83 4.31
N ALA A 128 -16.28 3.51 3.02
CA ALA A 128 -16.40 4.50 1.95
C ALA A 128 -17.55 5.49 2.18
N TYR A 129 -18.75 4.98 2.50
CA TYR A 129 -19.91 5.83 2.76
C TYR A 129 -19.69 6.75 3.96
N LYS A 130 -19.16 6.21 5.07
CA LYS A 130 -18.89 7.01 6.28
C LYS A 130 -17.94 8.16 5.98
N TYR A 131 -16.82 7.90 5.31
CA TYR A 131 -15.86 8.95 4.98
C TYR A 131 -16.43 9.95 3.98
N ALA A 132 -17.20 9.51 2.99
CA ALA A 132 -17.90 10.42 2.10
C ALA A 132 -18.83 11.37 2.89
N ALA A 133 -19.66 10.85 3.79
CA ALA A 133 -20.57 11.66 4.59
C ALA A 133 -19.84 12.60 5.57
N PHE A 134 -18.82 12.10 6.28
CA PHE A 134 -18.07 12.91 7.23
C PHE A 134 -17.34 14.07 6.56
N MET A 135 -16.73 13.83 5.40
CA MET A 135 -16.03 14.89 4.66
C MET A 135 -17.02 15.85 3.98
N ALA A 136 -18.12 15.35 3.40
CA ALA A 136 -19.11 16.16 2.71
C ALA A 136 -19.79 17.18 3.61
N PHE A 137 -20.13 16.76 4.83
CA PHE A 137 -20.92 17.55 5.76
C PHE A 137 -20.10 18.06 6.95
N ALA A 138 -18.77 17.91 6.91
CA ALA A 138 -17.84 18.30 7.99
C ALA A 138 -18.34 17.85 9.37
N ILE A 139 -18.81 16.60 9.48
CA ILE A 139 -19.47 16.11 10.70
C ILE A 139 -18.43 16.05 11.82
N PRO A 140 -18.63 16.77 12.93
CA PRO A 140 -17.71 16.74 14.05
C PRO A 140 -17.60 15.32 14.61
N THR A 141 -16.39 14.79 14.65
CA THR A 141 -16.11 13.55 15.34
C THR A 141 -15.75 13.86 16.80
N ASP A 142 -16.74 14.15 17.64
CA ASP A 142 -16.47 14.40 19.06
C ASP A 142 -15.71 13.21 19.68
N GLY A 143 -14.69 13.57 20.47
CA GLY A 143 -13.77 12.65 21.13
C GLY A 143 -12.62 12.23 20.22
N ASP A 144 -11.46 12.86 20.41
CA ASP A 144 -10.14 12.36 20.05
C ASP A 144 -9.94 11.94 18.59
N ASN A 145 -9.15 12.74 17.91
CA ASN A 145 -8.46 12.39 16.68
C ASN A 145 -7.38 11.35 17.04
N ASP A 146 -7.78 10.22 17.59
CA ASP A 146 -6.91 9.18 18.12
C ASP A 146 -6.68 8.13 17.04
N ALA A 147 -6.16 8.60 15.91
CA ALA A 147 -5.50 7.74 14.95
C ALA A 147 -4.11 7.28 15.46
N ASP A 148 -3.68 7.75 16.64
CA ASP A 148 -2.35 7.53 17.20
C ASP A 148 -2.27 6.57 18.39
N SER A 149 -3.35 6.20 19.10
CA SER A 149 -3.16 5.36 20.31
C SER A 149 -3.14 3.86 20.12
N ASP A 150 -3.45 3.29 18.95
CA ASP A 150 -3.15 1.88 18.65
C ASP A 150 -3.48 1.59 17.17
N THR A 151 -2.79 2.24 16.22
CA THR A 151 -2.71 1.64 14.89
C THR A 151 -1.90 0.35 15.07
N PRO A 152 -2.42 -0.85 14.75
CA PRO A 152 -1.57 -2.03 14.67
C PRO A 152 -0.41 -1.66 13.76
N GLN A 153 0.81 -1.73 14.26
CA GLN A 153 1.99 -1.47 13.47
C GLN A 153 1.89 -2.40 12.24
N VAL A 154 1.52 -1.83 11.10
CA VAL A 154 1.50 -2.55 9.84
C VAL A 154 2.97 -2.71 9.52
N GLU A 155 3.57 -3.79 10.01
CA GLU A 155 4.92 -4.14 9.61
C GLU A 155 4.95 -4.07 8.08
N PRO A 156 5.94 -3.35 7.50
CA PRO A 156 6.07 -3.29 6.07
C PRO A 156 6.01 -4.71 5.56
N ARG A 157 5.18 -4.89 4.52
CA ARG A 157 5.00 -6.12 3.79
C ARG A 157 6.36 -6.75 3.53
N GLN A 158 6.81 -7.62 4.45
CA GLN A 158 7.74 -8.66 4.09
C GLN A 158 6.95 -9.46 3.08
N SER A 159 7.25 -9.23 1.81
CA SER A 159 6.82 -10.13 0.76
C SER A 159 7.09 -11.52 1.32
N ARG A 160 6.05 -12.30 1.58
CA ARG A 160 6.19 -13.72 1.84
C ARG A 160 6.77 -14.31 0.55
N SER A 161 8.08 -14.20 0.36
CA SER A 161 8.79 -15.22 -0.36
C SER A 161 8.79 -16.42 0.57
N THR A 162 8.06 -17.45 0.18
CA THR A 162 8.26 -18.81 0.64
C THR A 162 9.68 -19.25 0.25
N GLY A 163 10.67 -18.73 0.98
CA GLY A 163 12.07 -18.87 0.65
C GLY A 163 13.00 -18.04 1.53
N MET A 164 14.29 -18.37 1.42
CA MET A 164 15.46 -17.76 2.07
C MET A 164 15.29 -16.27 2.48
N PRO A 165 15.72 -15.87 3.70
CA PRO A 165 15.71 -14.48 4.15
C PRO A 165 16.36 -13.50 3.15
N ASP A 166 15.87 -12.26 3.06
CA ASP A 166 16.32 -11.30 2.04
C ASP A 166 17.82 -10.93 2.18
N ASP A 167 18.35 -10.86 3.40
CA ASP A 167 19.76 -10.66 3.69
C ASP A 167 20.62 -11.84 3.20
N ALA A 168 20.14 -13.07 3.44
CA ALA A 168 20.77 -14.30 2.95
C ALA A 168 20.75 -14.39 1.42
N PHE A 169 19.67 -13.93 0.78
CA PHE A 169 19.55 -13.87 -0.68
C PHE A 169 20.45 -12.79 -1.28
N ALA A 170 20.52 -11.61 -0.66
CA ALA A 170 21.41 -10.53 -1.08
C ALA A 170 22.88 -10.93 -0.98
N LYS A 171 23.28 -11.59 0.13
CA LYS A 171 24.64 -12.14 0.30
C LYS A 171 24.98 -13.13 -0.82
N LEU A 172 24.08 -14.07 -1.11
CA LEU A 172 24.27 -15.05 -2.17
C LEU A 172 24.38 -14.37 -3.55
N GLY A 173 23.55 -13.38 -3.84
CA GLY A 173 23.61 -12.60 -5.09
C GLY A 173 24.92 -11.85 -5.29
N ASN A 174 25.49 -11.29 -4.21
CA ASN A 174 26.80 -10.63 -4.25
C ASN A 174 27.93 -11.61 -4.55
N LEU A 175 27.93 -12.77 -3.89
CA LEU A 175 28.92 -13.82 -4.12
C LEU A 175 28.87 -14.34 -5.56
N LEU A 176 27.67 -14.59 -6.09
CA LEU A 176 27.48 -15.05 -7.47
C LEU A 176 28.08 -14.09 -8.50
N ARG A 177 27.88 -12.78 -8.30
CA ARG A 177 28.51 -11.75 -9.15
C ARG A 177 30.02 -11.74 -9.00
N ALA A 178 30.53 -11.78 -7.77
CA ALA A 178 31.95 -11.73 -7.49
C ALA A 178 32.73 -12.94 -8.05
N THR A 179 32.10 -14.13 -8.07
CA THR A 179 32.71 -15.35 -8.62
C THR A 179 32.32 -15.65 -10.06
N ASN A 180 31.62 -14.72 -10.72
CA ASN A 180 31.05 -14.87 -12.07
C ASN A 180 30.30 -16.20 -12.26
N THR A 181 29.50 -16.58 -11.26
CA THR A 181 28.76 -17.86 -11.24
C THR A 181 27.28 -17.61 -11.56
N THR A 182 26.76 -18.35 -12.53
CA THR A 182 25.37 -18.18 -12.99
C THR A 182 24.38 -18.85 -12.04
N PRO A 183 23.29 -18.16 -11.61
CA PRO A 183 22.24 -18.73 -10.77
C PRO A 183 21.65 -20.06 -11.29
N ALA A 184 21.51 -20.21 -12.61
CA ALA A 184 20.95 -21.40 -13.24
C ALA A 184 21.72 -22.68 -12.87
N VAL A 185 23.06 -22.61 -12.77
CA VAL A 185 23.90 -23.77 -12.41
C VAL A 185 23.57 -24.27 -11.00
N ILE A 186 23.27 -23.37 -10.08
CA ILE A 186 22.91 -23.70 -8.69
C ILE A 186 21.50 -24.27 -8.64
N CYS A 187 20.55 -23.64 -9.34
CA CYS A 187 19.18 -24.12 -9.43
C CYS A 187 19.12 -25.56 -10.00
N ASP A 188 19.89 -25.83 -11.05
CA ASP A 188 19.96 -27.15 -11.70
C ASP A 188 20.64 -28.21 -10.83
N HIS A 189 21.64 -27.82 -10.04
CA HIS A 189 22.32 -28.72 -9.11
C HIS A 189 21.40 -29.17 -7.97
N TYR A 190 20.70 -28.23 -7.34
CA TYR A 190 19.83 -28.50 -6.20
C TYR A 190 18.37 -28.82 -6.59
N LYS A 191 18.06 -28.86 -7.89
CA LYS A 191 16.71 -29.12 -8.44
C LYS A 191 15.64 -28.19 -7.87
N VAL A 192 15.98 -26.91 -7.74
CA VAL A 192 15.08 -25.85 -7.28
C VAL A 192 14.71 -24.93 -8.44
N LYS A 193 13.47 -24.42 -8.45
CA LYS A 193 13.00 -23.52 -9.52
C LYS A 193 13.68 -22.15 -9.50
N ASP A 194 14.12 -21.72 -8.32
CA ASP A 194 14.77 -20.43 -8.09
C ASP A 194 15.61 -20.50 -6.81
N LEU A 195 16.57 -19.59 -6.67
CA LEU A 195 17.48 -19.56 -5.52
C LEU A 195 16.78 -19.33 -4.18
N ARG A 196 15.58 -18.71 -4.16
CA ARG A 196 14.85 -18.50 -2.89
C ARG A 196 14.32 -19.82 -2.32
N ARG A 197 14.17 -20.86 -3.14
CA ARG A 197 13.71 -22.19 -2.71
C ARG A 197 14.81 -23.08 -2.12
N LEU A 198 16.05 -22.60 -2.05
CA LEU A 198 17.12 -23.31 -1.34
C LEU A 198 16.78 -23.39 0.16
N ASN A 199 16.95 -24.57 0.73
CA ASN A 199 16.86 -24.72 2.19
C ASN A 199 18.14 -24.22 2.88
N GLY A 200 18.10 -24.07 4.21
CA GLY A 200 19.22 -23.51 4.97
C GLY A 200 20.54 -24.28 4.82
N LYS A 201 20.49 -25.61 4.68
CA LYS A 201 21.70 -26.42 4.46
C LYS A 201 22.29 -26.18 3.08
N GLN A 202 21.45 -26.19 2.05
CA GLN A 202 21.87 -25.91 0.67
C GLN A 202 22.46 -24.51 0.53
N HIS A 203 21.84 -23.51 1.16
CA HIS A 203 22.35 -22.13 1.18
C HIS A 203 23.73 -22.04 1.81
N ALA A 204 23.93 -22.64 2.99
CA ALA A 204 25.21 -22.61 3.69
C ALA A 204 26.33 -23.25 2.85
N GLU A 205 26.07 -24.42 2.25
CA GLU A 205 27.03 -25.12 1.38
C GLU A 205 27.44 -24.27 0.16
N ILE A 206 26.49 -23.59 -0.49
CA ILE A 206 26.78 -22.73 -1.64
C ILE A 206 27.60 -21.52 -1.22
N VAL A 207 27.20 -20.84 -0.14
CA VAL A 207 27.90 -19.65 0.34
C VAL A 207 29.35 -19.99 0.67
N GLU A 208 29.60 -21.07 1.40
CA GLU A 208 30.94 -21.53 1.73
C GLU A 208 31.77 -21.80 0.47
N ARG A 209 31.21 -22.50 -0.50
CA ARG A 209 31.90 -22.82 -1.77
C ARG A 209 32.23 -21.57 -2.58
N LEU A 210 31.33 -20.58 -2.63
CA LEU A 210 31.55 -19.34 -3.36
C LEU A 210 32.58 -18.45 -2.64
N GLU A 211 32.57 -18.40 -1.31
CA GLU A 211 33.58 -17.69 -0.51
C GLU A 211 34.98 -18.30 -0.71
N GLN A 212 35.09 -19.64 -0.71
CA GLN A 212 36.35 -20.33 -1.01
C GLN A 212 36.86 -20.02 -2.43
N ARG A 213 35.95 -20.01 -3.41
CA ARG A 213 36.30 -19.67 -4.80
C ARG A 213 36.75 -18.22 -4.95
N LEU A 214 36.06 -17.29 -4.29
CA LEU A 214 36.44 -15.88 -4.29
C LEU A 214 37.83 -15.68 -3.66
N ALA A 215 38.11 -16.38 -2.56
CA ALA A 215 39.43 -16.35 -1.93
C ALA A 215 40.54 -16.96 -2.82
N ALA A 216 40.23 -18.01 -3.59
CA ALA A 216 41.17 -18.60 -4.54
C ALA A 216 41.47 -17.64 -5.71
N MET A 217 40.44 -17.00 -6.28
CA MET A 217 40.59 -16.00 -7.35
C MET A 217 41.44 -14.81 -6.89
N ALA A 218 41.19 -14.31 -5.68
CA ALA A 218 41.99 -13.21 -5.11
C ALA A 218 43.48 -13.58 -4.95
N LYS A 219 43.80 -14.84 -4.61
CA LYS A 219 45.17 -15.35 -4.52
C LYS A 219 45.84 -15.50 -5.90
N GLU A 220 45.08 -15.93 -6.91
CA GLU A 220 45.58 -16.03 -8.29
C GLU A 220 45.90 -14.66 -8.88
N ASP A 221 45.06 -13.66 -8.63
CA ASP A 221 45.27 -12.29 -9.11
C ASP A 221 46.49 -11.62 -8.45
N THR A 222 46.73 -11.87 -7.16
CA THR A 222 47.95 -11.39 -6.46
C THR A 222 49.22 -12.08 -6.97
N ASN A 223 49.15 -13.37 -7.26
CA ASN A 223 50.29 -14.11 -7.83
C ASN A 223 50.59 -13.67 -9.28
N ARG A 224 49.57 -13.35 -10.07
CA ARG A 224 49.74 -12.84 -11.44
C ARG A 224 50.36 -11.45 -11.46
N ALA A 225 49.93 -10.54 -10.57
CA ALA A 225 50.51 -9.22 -10.43
C ALA A 225 51.98 -9.25 -9.96
N GLY A 226 52.36 -10.24 -9.16
CA GLY A 226 53.75 -10.43 -8.72
C GLY A 226 54.70 -11.05 -9.76
N GLN A 227 54.19 -11.63 -10.85
CA GLN A 227 55.01 -12.23 -11.92
C GLN A 227 55.34 -11.25 -13.06
N SER A 228 54.62 -10.14 -13.20
CA SER A 228 54.81 -9.17 -14.28
C SER A 228 55.90 -8.11 -14.03
N ASP A 229 56.48 -8.05 -12.82
CA ASP A 229 57.47 -7.02 -12.43
C ASP A 229 58.95 -7.51 -12.52
N GLY A 230 59.19 -8.68 -13.11
CA GLY A 230 60.50 -9.35 -13.11
C GLY A 230 61.39 -9.16 -14.35
N SER A 231 60.95 -8.45 -15.40
CA SER A 231 61.70 -8.39 -16.67
C SER A 231 62.17 -7.02 -17.14
N ASP A 232 61.85 -5.92 -16.45
CA ASP A 232 62.09 -4.56 -16.98
C ASP A 232 63.41 -3.90 -16.55
N PHE A 233 64.30 -4.60 -15.85
CA PHE A 233 65.60 -4.06 -15.39
C PHE A 233 66.84 -4.74 -15.98
N ASN A 234 66.69 -5.75 -16.85
CA ASN A 234 67.85 -6.46 -17.41
C ASN A 234 68.46 -5.81 -18.67
N ASP A 235 67.81 -4.78 -19.24
CA ASP A 235 68.25 -4.08 -20.46
C ASP A 235 68.76 -2.64 -20.20
N ILE A 236 69.19 -2.32 -18.97
CA ILE A 236 69.88 -1.06 -18.72
C ILE A 236 71.35 -1.23 -19.13
N ASP A 237 71.72 -0.67 -20.28
CA ASP A 237 73.12 -0.51 -20.69
C ASP A 237 73.84 0.40 -19.66
N PRO A 238 74.94 -0.04 -19.04
CA PRO A 238 75.73 0.79 -18.12
C PRO A 238 76.20 2.13 -18.72
N ALA A 239 76.20 2.28 -20.04
CA ALA A 239 76.51 3.53 -20.73
C ALA A 239 75.40 4.60 -20.63
N ASP A 240 74.16 4.22 -20.31
CA ASP A 240 72.99 5.12 -20.24
C ASP A 240 72.71 5.65 -18.81
N LEU A 241 73.55 5.30 -17.83
CA LEU A 241 73.47 5.87 -16.48
C LEU A 241 74.39 7.09 -16.37
N PRO A 242 73.88 8.27 -15.98
CA PRO A 242 74.72 9.44 -15.75
C PRO A 242 75.47 9.28 -14.41
N PHE A 243 76.71 8.79 -14.52
CA PHE A 243 77.74 8.62 -13.48
C PHE A 243 77.59 7.45 -12.51
#